data_AF-A0A1F6R8Y7-F1
#
_entry.id   AF-A0A1F6R8Y7-F1
#
_cell.length_a   1.000
_cell.length_b   1.000
_cell.length_c   1.000
_cell.angle_alpha   90.00
_cell.angle_beta   90.00
_cell.angle_gamma   90.00
#
_symmetry.space_group_name_H-M   'P 1'
#
loop_
_entity.id
_entity.type
_entity.pdbx_description
1 polymer ?
#
loop_
_entity_poly.entity_id
_entity_poly.type
_entity_poly.pdbx_seq_one_letter_code
_entity_poly.pdbx_strand_id
1 'polypeptide(L)'
;MRKRIYKKLILAVFVIGFFALANCTAFASEITSKNIIELVNKSRIKEGLKALVENNKLSIAARDKADDMLKKDYFAHTSPSGVTPWYWLNKNEYNYKYAGENLAINFESAEKQHEAWMKSKSHRGNILNASYREIGVAVFKGKVNGNEALIAVEFFGARIAGAVDAVKKESTQVAAEKRVFEAEKTEQTAALSPEPNLSPEPAKIYENKYASPIPQIKAVGNTNKNKILNIVWLASFALVGFSIVAGPLAITMKGLKDAVILWKRRRSHSNRFALINSERQKKTVENY
;
A
#
# COMPACT_ATOMS: atom_id res chain seq x y z
N MET A 1 7.19 -38.02 35.25
CA MET A 1 6.24 -36.89 35.12
C MET A 1 6.77 -35.69 34.34
N ARG A 2 7.91 -35.08 34.71
CA ARG A 2 8.42 -33.84 34.10
C ARG A 2 8.60 -33.88 32.56
N LYS A 3 9.08 -34.99 31.97
CA LYS A 3 9.25 -35.14 30.50
C LYS A 3 7.93 -35.10 29.70
N ARG A 4 6.80 -35.51 30.29
CA ARG A 4 5.46 -35.43 29.67
C ARG A 4 4.93 -34.00 29.63
N ILE A 5 5.30 -33.19 30.64
CA ILE A 5 4.93 -31.77 30.74
C ILE A 5 5.70 -30.95 29.70
N TYR A 6 7.00 -31.19 29.53
CA TYR A 6 7.82 -30.50 28.52
C TYR A 6 7.36 -30.79 27.07
N LYS A 7 6.95 -32.02 26.75
CA LYS A 7 6.40 -32.34 25.41
C LYS A 7 5.08 -31.62 25.14
N LYS A 8 4.20 -31.48 26.14
CA LYS A 8 2.93 -30.73 26.01
C LYS A 8 3.17 -29.22 25.88
N LEU A 9 4.14 -28.67 26.62
CA LEU A 9 4.54 -27.26 26.51
C LEU A 9 5.18 -26.92 25.16
N ILE A 10 6.10 -27.75 24.65
CA ILE A 10 6.72 -27.55 23.32
C ILE A 10 5.67 -27.63 22.22
N LEU A 11 4.73 -28.57 22.30
CA LEU A 11 3.62 -28.67 21.35
C LEU A 11 2.70 -27.44 21.42
N ALA A 12 2.39 -26.93 22.62
CA ALA A 12 1.57 -25.74 22.79
C ALA A 12 2.23 -24.47 22.22
N VAL A 13 3.54 -24.28 22.43
CA VAL A 13 4.28 -23.14 21.83
C VAL A 13 4.35 -23.26 20.31
N PHE A 14 4.50 -24.47 19.76
CA PHE A 14 4.44 -24.69 18.31
C PHE A 14 3.04 -24.39 17.73
N VAL A 15 1.97 -24.79 18.40
CA VAL A 15 0.59 -24.53 17.95
C VAL A 15 0.25 -23.04 18.03
N ILE A 16 0.65 -22.35 19.10
CA ILE A 16 0.43 -20.90 19.26
C ILE A 16 1.29 -20.10 18.28
N GLY A 17 2.54 -20.49 18.05
CA GLY A 17 3.42 -19.88 17.05
C GLY A 17 2.95 -20.10 15.61
N PHE A 18 2.37 -21.26 15.30
CA PHE A 18 1.82 -21.56 13.98
C PHE A 18 0.53 -20.75 13.68
N PHE A 19 -0.31 -20.51 14.69
CA PHE A 19 -1.49 -19.65 14.54
C PHE A 19 -1.16 -18.15 14.43
N ALA A 20 -0.03 -17.69 15.00
CA ALA A 20 0.39 -16.29 14.90
C ALA A 20 0.98 -15.92 13.53
N LEU A 21 1.56 -16.87 12.79
CA LEU A 21 2.15 -16.65 11.46
C LEU A 21 1.15 -16.79 10.30
N ALA A 22 -0.01 -17.42 10.53
CA ALA A 22 -0.99 -17.72 9.48
C ALA A 22 -1.97 -16.58 9.15
N ASN A 23 -1.94 -15.47 9.90
CA ASN A 23 -2.91 -14.37 9.78
C ASN A 23 -2.35 -13.08 9.13
N CYS A 24 -1.32 -13.19 8.30
CA CYS A 24 -0.84 -12.05 7.50
C CYS A 24 -1.15 -12.28 6.01
N THR A 25 -2.41 -12.58 5.68
CA THR A 25 -2.89 -12.39 4.31
C THR A 25 -3.27 -10.93 4.16
N ALA A 26 -2.31 -10.10 3.73
CA ALA A 26 -2.66 -8.75 3.27
C ALA A 26 -3.51 -8.91 2.01
N PHE A 27 -4.83 -8.77 2.14
CA PHE A 27 -5.73 -8.76 1.00
C PHE A 27 -5.38 -7.54 0.13
N ALA A 28 -5.17 -7.78 -1.17
CA ALA A 28 -5.04 -6.71 -2.14
C ALA A 28 -6.34 -5.88 -2.14
N SER A 29 -6.25 -4.56 -2.00
CA SER A 29 -7.45 -3.73 -1.94
C SER A 29 -8.04 -3.52 -3.32
N GLU A 30 -9.37 -3.39 -3.37
CA GLU A 30 -10.08 -3.00 -4.59
C GLU A 30 -9.62 -1.61 -5.05
N ILE A 31 -9.51 -1.41 -6.36
CA ILE A 31 -9.22 -0.10 -6.95
C ILE A 31 -10.49 0.74 -6.89
N THR A 32 -10.60 1.56 -5.85
CA THR A 32 -11.69 2.53 -5.67
C THR A 32 -11.10 3.94 -5.56
N SER A 33 -11.89 4.96 -5.89
CA SER A 33 -11.48 6.36 -5.73
C SER A 33 -10.99 6.65 -4.30
N LYS A 34 -11.70 6.12 -3.30
CA LYS A 34 -11.35 6.27 -1.88
C LYS A 34 -9.97 5.68 -1.55
N ASN A 35 -9.72 4.44 -1.94
CA ASN A 35 -8.43 3.77 -1.65
C ASN A 35 -7.26 4.50 -2.33
N ILE A 36 -7.47 4.98 -3.56
CA ILE A 36 -6.46 5.77 -4.28
C ILE A 36 -6.15 7.06 -3.51
N ILE A 37 -7.17 7.84 -3.14
CA ILE A 37 -7.00 9.11 -2.40
C ILE A 37 -6.30 8.87 -1.06
N GLU A 38 -6.63 7.79 -0.34
CA GLU A 38 -5.99 7.41 0.92
C GLU A 38 -4.49 7.12 0.73
N LEU A 39 -4.11 6.36 -0.30
CA LEU A 39 -2.72 6.02 -0.60
C LEU A 39 -1.90 7.25 -1.02
N VAL A 40 -2.51 8.14 -1.80
CA VAL A 40 -1.95 9.44 -2.18
C VAL A 40 -1.68 10.29 -0.95
N ASN A 41 -2.68 10.46 -0.09
CA ASN A 41 -2.55 11.26 1.13
C ASN A 41 -1.56 10.65 2.12
N LYS A 42 -1.51 9.32 2.24
CA LYS A 42 -0.48 8.62 3.04
C LYS A 42 0.93 8.93 2.53
N SER A 43 1.13 8.96 1.23
CA SER A 43 2.43 9.28 0.62
C SER A 43 2.80 10.75 0.81
N ARG A 44 1.83 11.65 0.66
CA ARG A 44 2.02 13.09 0.90
C ARG A 44 2.40 13.37 2.35
N ILE A 45 1.68 12.80 3.31
CA ILE A 45 1.97 12.95 4.74
C ILE A 45 3.37 12.40 5.07
N LYS A 46 3.74 11.25 4.50
CA LYS A 46 5.08 10.66 4.67
C LYS A 46 6.20 11.59 4.18
N GLU A 47 5.95 12.39 3.16
CA GLU A 47 6.89 13.36 2.59
C GLU A 47 6.74 14.77 3.20
N GLY A 48 6.00 14.91 4.32
CA GLY A 48 5.81 16.19 5.02
C GLY A 48 4.86 17.17 4.32
N LEU A 49 4.08 16.71 3.34
CA LEU A 49 3.10 17.51 2.62
C LEU A 49 1.71 17.40 3.25
N LYS A 50 0.91 18.46 3.09
CA LYS A 50 -0.51 18.44 3.47
C LYS A 50 -1.29 17.43 2.63
N ALA A 51 -2.19 16.71 3.28
CA ALA A 51 -3.21 15.90 2.62
C ALA A 51 -4.06 16.77 1.69
N LEU A 52 -4.42 16.22 0.54
CA LEU A 52 -5.37 16.80 -0.41
C LEU A 52 -6.79 16.55 0.06
N VAL A 53 -7.64 17.54 -0.14
CA VAL A 53 -9.08 17.46 0.14
C VAL A 53 -9.80 16.98 -1.12
N GLU A 54 -10.70 16.01 -0.97
CA GLU A 54 -11.51 15.57 -2.11
C GLU A 54 -12.42 16.70 -2.60
N ASN A 55 -12.51 16.87 -3.91
CA ASN A 55 -13.32 17.89 -4.55
C ASN A 55 -14.27 17.28 -5.59
N ASN A 56 -15.57 17.49 -5.40
CA ASN A 56 -16.59 16.91 -6.27
C ASN A 56 -16.47 17.36 -7.74
N LYS A 57 -16.08 18.62 -8.02
CA LYS A 57 -15.91 19.11 -9.40
C LYS A 57 -14.76 18.38 -10.10
N LEU A 58 -13.65 18.14 -9.40
CA LEU A 58 -12.55 17.31 -9.92
C LEU A 58 -12.97 15.85 -10.10
N SER A 59 -13.76 15.27 -9.19
CA SER A 59 -14.24 13.89 -9.31
C SER A 59 -15.20 13.72 -10.50
N ILE A 60 -16.07 14.69 -10.77
CA ILE A 60 -16.92 14.70 -11.97
C ILE A 60 -16.07 14.87 -13.23
N ALA A 61 -15.09 15.78 -13.23
CA ALA A 61 -14.16 15.92 -14.36
C ALA A 61 -13.40 14.63 -14.66
N ALA A 62 -12.94 13.91 -13.63
CA ALA A 62 -12.27 12.63 -13.75
C ALA A 62 -13.19 11.56 -14.37
N ARG A 63 -14.47 11.55 -13.95
CA ARG A 63 -15.51 10.68 -14.53
C ARG A 63 -15.75 11.00 -15.99
N ASP A 64 -15.94 12.27 -16.34
CA ASP A 64 -16.19 12.70 -17.71
C ASP A 64 -15.04 12.32 -18.64
N LYS A 65 -13.79 12.49 -18.16
CA LYS A 65 -12.59 12.07 -18.89
C LYS A 65 -12.53 10.55 -19.08
N ALA A 66 -12.85 9.79 -18.04
CA ALA A 66 -12.91 8.33 -18.10
C ALA A 66 -13.96 7.85 -19.12
N ASP A 67 -15.15 8.44 -19.07
CA ASP A 67 -16.24 8.21 -20.00
C ASP A 67 -15.83 8.49 -21.45
N ASP A 68 -15.13 9.60 -21.70
CA ASP A 68 -14.64 9.95 -23.04
C ASP A 68 -13.62 8.92 -23.56
N MET A 69 -12.68 8.49 -22.71
CA MET A 69 -11.70 7.44 -23.02
C MET A 69 -12.38 6.13 -23.41
N LEU A 70 -13.39 5.70 -22.66
CA LEU A 70 -14.11 4.47 -22.94
C LEU A 70 -15.01 4.59 -24.18
N LYS A 71 -15.72 5.71 -24.35
CA LYS A 71 -16.64 5.92 -25.48
C LYS A 71 -15.92 6.05 -26.82
N LYS A 72 -14.71 6.61 -26.82
CA LYS A 72 -13.90 6.84 -28.03
C LYS A 72 -12.74 5.83 -28.16
N ASP A 73 -12.76 4.78 -27.35
CA ASP A 73 -11.81 3.67 -27.39
C ASP A 73 -10.33 4.09 -27.38
N TYR A 74 -9.94 4.90 -26.38
CA TYR A 74 -8.56 5.36 -26.24
C TYR A 74 -8.10 5.45 -24.78
N PHE A 75 -6.78 5.44 -24.56
CA PHE A 75 -6.18 5.69 -23.25
C PHE A 75 -5.00 6.64 -23.40
N ALA A 76 -5.25 7.94 -23.21
CA ALA A 76 -4.26 9.00 -23.32
C ALA A 76 -4.71 10.29 -22.60
N HIS A 77 -3.75 11.15 -22.25
CA HIS A 77 -4.01 12.48 -21.68
C HIS A 77 -4.84 13.35 -22.63
N THR A 78 -4.44 13.41 -23.90
CA THR A 78 -5.17 14.12 -24.96
C THR A 78 -5.98 13.15 -25.79
N SER A 79 -7.25 13.48 -26.07
CA SER A 79 -8.10 12.64 -26.90
C SER A 79 -7.66 12.65 -28.37
N PRO A 80 -8.08 11.65 -29.18
CA PRO A 80 -7.85 11.67 -30.63
C PRO A 80 -8.43 12.90 -31.35
N SER A 81 -9.38 13.59 -30.72
CA SER A 81 -9.98 14.85 -31.21
C SER A 81 -9.27 16.10 -30.68
N GLY A 82 -8.14 15.96 -29.99
CA GLY A 82 -7.35 17.06 -29.45
C GLY A 82 -7.84 17.61 -28.11
N VAL A 83 -8.82 16.97 -27.46
CA VAL A 83 -9.33 17.42 -26.15
C VAL A 83 -8.30 17.12 -25.07
N THR A 84 -7.77 18.17 -24.45
CA THR A 84 -6.79 18.08 -23.36
C THR A 84 -7.46 17.78 -22.02
N PRO A 85 -6.72 17.35 -20.98
CA PRO A 85 -7.29 17.10 -19.65
C PRO A 85 -8.00 18.33 -19.05
N TRP A 86 -7.51 19.52 -19.34
CA TRP A 86 -7.98 20.80 -18.79
C TRP A 86 -9.38 21.18 -19.26
N TYR A 87 -9.79 20.69 -20.43
CA TYR A 87 -11.16 20.84 -20.91
C TYR A 87 -12.17 20.31 -19.89
N TRP A 88 -11.89 19.16 -19.25
CA TRP A 88 -12.81 18.55 -18.29
C TRP A 88 -12.90 19.34 -16.99
N LEU A 89 -11.82 19.96 -16.54
CA LEU A 89 -11.82 20.87 -15.39
C LEU A 89 -12.67 22.11 -15.70
N ASN A 90 -12.47 22.73 -16.87
CA ASN A 90 -13.21 23.92 -17.28
C ASN A 90 -14.70 23.62 -17.49
N LYS A 91 -15.03 22.49 -18.14
CA LYS A 91 -16.41 22.04 -18.34
C LYS A 91 -17.16 21.83 -17.02
N ASN A 92 -16.43 21.42 -15.97
CA ASN A 92 -16.98 21.23 -14.63
C ASN A 92 -16.77 22.45 -13.70
N GLU A 93 -16.48 23.61 -14.29
CA GLU A 93 -16.35 24.90 -13.59
C GLU A 93 -15.35 24.86 -12.43
N TYR A 94 -14.27 24.09 -12.58
CA TYR A 94 -13.17 24.05 -11.63
C TYR A 94 -12.10 25.06 -12.06
N ASN A 95 -12.22 26.29 -11.57
CA ASN A 95 -11.28 27.38 -11.87
C ASN A 95 -9.96 27.19 -11.09
N TYR A 96 -8.94 26.72 -11.78
CA TYR A 96 -7.66 26.32 -11.17
C TYR A 96 -6.53 27.33 -11.40
N LYS A 97 -5.68 27.48 -10.39
CA LYS A 97 -4.34 28.09 -10.51
C LYS A 97 -3.29 27.06 -10.86
N TYR A 98 -3.40 25.86 -10.29
CA TYR A 98 -2.55 24.71 -10.57
C TYR A 98 -3.43 23.49 -10.82
N ALA A 99 -3.08 22.66 -11.79
CA ALA A 99 -3.75 21.40 -12.07
C ALA A 99 -2.77 20.33 -12.56
N GLY A 100 -3.11 19.07 -12.33
CA GLY A 100 -2.35 17.90 -12.78
C GLY A 100 -3.26 16.71 -13.04
N GLU A 101 -2.83 15.77 -13.88
CA GLU A 101 -3.54 14.52 -14.19
C GLU A 101 -2.60 13.33 -14.06
N ASN A 102 -3.07 12.26 -13.43
CA ASN A 102 -2.51 10.93 -13.53
C ASN A 102 -3.55 9.97 -14.13
N LEU A 103 -3.08 9.05 -14.98
CA LEU A 103 -3.89 7.99 -15.57
C LEU A 103 -3.30 6.63 -15.22
N ALA A 104 -4.17 5.64 -15.02
CA ALA A 104 -3.78 4.24 -14.89
C ALA A 104 -4.81 3.33 -15.57
N ILE A 105 -4.35 2.16 -16.03
CA ILE A 105 -5.19 1.15 -16.67
C ILE A 105 -4.72 -0.25 -16.25
N ASN A 106 -5.67 -1.13 -15.94
CA ASN A 106 -5.48 -2.57 -15.75
C ASN A 106 -4.47 -2.97 -14.66
N PHE A 107 -4.57 -2.35 -13.47
CA PHE A 107 -3.85 -2.80 -12.29
C PHE A 107 -4.63 -3.84 -11.48
N GLU A 108 -3.90 -4.67 -10.74
CA GLU A 108 -4.47 -5.73 -9.90
C GLU A 108 -5.02 -5.20 -8.56
N SER A 109 -4.48 -4.10 -8.04
CA SER A 109 -4.89 -3.50 -6.77
C SER A 109 -4.56 -2.02 -6.70
N ALA A 110 -5.18 -1.30 -5.75
CA ALA A 110 -4.91 0.13 -5.55
C ALA A 110 -3.45 0.37 -5.13
N GLU A 111 -2.88 -0.50 -4.29
CA GLU A 111 -1.48 -0.40 -3.86
C GLU A 111 -0.53 -0.58 -5.04
N LYS A 112 -0.81 -1.52 -5.95
CA LYS A 112 0.05 -1.77 -7.12
C LYS A 112 -0.01 -0.62 -8.11
N GLN A 113 -1.21 -0.06 -8.34
CA GLN A 113 -1.37 1.15 -9.13
C GLN A 113 -0.60 2.33 -8.52
N HIS A 114 -0.79 2.58 -7.23
CA HIS A 114 -0.13 3.68 -6.53
C HIS A 114 1.39 3.51 -6.49
N GLU A 115 1.88 2.30 -6.25
CA GLU A 115 3.30 1.95 -6.30
C GLU A 115 3.90 2.26 -7.68
N ALA A 116 3.18 1.93 -8.77
CA ALA A 116 3.61 2.23 -10.12
C ALA A 116 3.67 3.74 -10.40
N TRP A 117 2.68 4.51 -9.95
CA TRP A 117 2.73 5.98 -10.03
C TRP A 117 3.89 6.56 -9.24
N MET A 118 4.13 6.09 -8.01
CA MET A 118 5.24 6.56 -7.18
C MET A 118 6.62 6.20 -7.74
N LYS A 119 6.73 5.12 -8.53
CA LYS A 119 7.95 4.75 -9.25
C LYS A 119 8.19 5.60 -10.51
N SER A 120 7.14 6.20 -11.07
CA SER A 120 7.24 7.05 -12.24
C SER A 120 7.53 8.51 -11.85
N LYS A 121 8.61 9.09 -12.37
CA LYS A 121 9.02 10.47 -12.05
C LYS A 121 7.89 11.49 -12.31
N SER A 122 7.18 11.35 -13.43
CA SER A 122 6.09 12.26 -13.80
C SER A 122 4.89 12.14 -12.86
N HIS A 123 4.37 10.93 -12.66
CA HIS A 123 3.20 10.69 -11.81
C HIS A 123 3.49 10.99 -10.33
N ARG A 124 4.66 10.59 -9.82
CA ARG A 124 5.13 10.98 -8.47
C ARG A 124 5.21 12.51 -8.33
N GLY A 125 5.65 13.20 -9.39
CA GLY A 125 5.71 14.66 -9.44
C GLY A 125 4.35 15.30 -9.20
N ASN A 126 3.27 14.74 -9.75
CA ASN A 126 1.92 15.20 -9.46
C ASN A 126 1.49 14.90 -8.02
N ILE A 127 1.63 13.65 -7.57
CA ILE A 127 1.23 13.19 -6.23
C ILE A 127 1.87 14.05 -5.14
N LEU A 128 3.14 14.43 -5.31
CA LEU A 128 3.92 15.17 -4.33
C LEU A 128 4.07 16.66 -4.65
N ASN A 129 3.30 17.20 -5.59
CA ASN A 129 3.34 18.63 -5.83
C ASN A 129 2.74 19.39 -4.63
N ALA A 130 3.56 20.21 -3.99
CA ALA A 130 3.18 21.03 -2.84
C ALA A 130 2.20 22.16 -3.19
N SER A 131 1.99 22.45 -4.47
CA SER A 131 1.06 23.50 -4.93
C SER A 131 -0.40 23.04 -4.91
N TYR A 132 -0.66 21.73 -4.99
CA TYR A 132 -2.01 21.18 -4.96
C TYR A 132 -2.63 21.20 -3.57
N ARG A 133 -3.96 21.33 -3.53
CA ARG A 133 -4.79 21.38 -2.32
C ARG A 133 -5.94 20.39 -2.39
N GLU A 134 -6.39 20.09 -3.60
CA GLU A 134 -7.59 19.32 -3.88
C GLU A 134 -7.29 18.16 -4.83
N ILE A 135 -8.10 17.11 -4.75
CA ILE A 135 -8.02 15.90 -5.58
C ILE A 135 -9.42 15.45 -5.98
N GLY A 136 -9.56 14.89 -7.17
CA GLY A 136 -10.74 14.14 -7.58
C GLY A 136 -10.34 12.90 -8.35
N VAL A 137 -10.98 11.77 -8.06
CA VAL A 137 -10.62 10.47 -8.64
C VAL A 137 -11.86 9.76 -9.15
N ALA A 138 -11.73 9.16 -10.33
CA ALA A 138 -12.72 8.31 -10.94
C ALA A 138 -12.09 6.97 -11.32
N VAL A 139 -12.77 5.88 -10.99
CA VAL A 139 -12.41 4.52 -11.43
C VAL A 139 -13.59 3.95 -12.21
N PHE A 140 -13.33 3.52 -13.44
CA PHE A 140 -14.36 3.06 -14.37
C PHE A 140 -13.97 1.75 -15.04
N LYS A 141 -14.94 0.84 -15.15
CA LYS A 141 -14.84 -0.38 -15.95
C LYS A 141 -15.47 -0.12 -17.31
N GLY A 142 -14.84 -0.62 -18.37
CA GLY A 142 -15.37 -0.55 -19.73
C GLY A 142 -14.48 -1.33 -20.69
N LYS A 143 -14.50 -0.98 -21.96
CA LYS A 143 -13.63 -1.58 -22.97
C LYS A 143 -12.64 -0.57 -23.53
N VAL A 144 -11.41 -1.02 -23.74
CA VAL A 144 -10.37 -0.28 -24.47
C VAL A 144 -9.70 -1.25 -25.45
N ASN A 145 -9.65 -0.88 -26.72
CA ASN A 145 -9.22 -1.72 -27.85
C ASN A 145 -9.92 -3.09 -27.84
N GLY A 146 -11.23 -3.11 -27.57
CA GLY A 146 -12.04 -4.33 -27.52
C GLY A 146 -11.85 -5.24 -26.29
N ASN A 147 -10.92 -4.92 -25.38
CA ASN A 147 -10.67 -5.69 -24.16
C ASN A 147 -11.30 -5.02 -22.94
N GLU A 148 -11.80 -5.81 -21.99
CA GLU A 148 -12.22 -5.30 -20.68
C GLU A 148 -11.06 -4.54 -20.03
N ALA A 149 -11.36 -3.34 -19.53
CA ALA A 149 -10.40 -2.45 -18.94
C ALA A 149 -10.96 -1.81 -17.67
N LEU A 150 -10.10 -1.67 -16.67
CA LEU A 150 -10.33 -0.83 -15.50
C LEU A 150 -9.41 0.38 -15.60
N ILE A 151 -9.99 1.56 -15.78
CA ILE A 151 -9.25 2.82 -15.87
C ILE A 151 -9.41 3.62 -14.59
N ALA A 152 -8.34 4.28 -14.16
CA ALA A 152 -8.37 5.27 -13.10
C ALA A 152 -7.88 6.61 -13.63
N VAL A 153 -8.65 7.66 -13.38
CA VAL A 153 -8.34 9.05 -13.68
C VAL A 153 -8.22 9.79 -12.36
N GLU A 154 -7.10 10.45 -12.15
CA GLU A 154 -6.82 11.26 -10.97
C GLU A 154 -6.50 12.69 -11.40
N PHE A 155 -7.34 13.63 -10.98
CA PHE A 155 -7.10 15.06 -11.14
C PHE A 155 -6.66 15.68 -9.83
N PHE A 156 -5.65 16.53 -9.91
CA PHE A 156 -5.17 17.37 -8.83
C PHE A 156 -5.49 18.82 -9.13
N GLY A 157 -5.69 19.63 -8.10
CA GLY A 157 -5.71 21.06 -8.31
C GLY A 157 -5.51 21.92 -7.08
N ALA A 158 -5.41 23.22 -7.34
CA ALA A 158 -5.60 24.28 -6.37
C ALA A 158 -6.28 25.44 -7.07
N ARG A 159 -7.40 25.91 -6.50
CA ARG A 159 -8.18 27.02 -7.06
C ARG A 159 -7.43 28.36 -7.03
N ILE A 160 -7.84 29.29 -7.89
CA ILE A 160 -7.42 30.70 -7.79
C ILE A 160 -7.95 31.27 -6.46
N ALA A 161 -7.12 32.01 -5.73
CA ALA A 161 -7.51 32.61 -4.45
C ALA A 161 -8.75 33.50 -4.65
N GLY A 162 -9.78 33.32 -3.82
CA GLY A 162 -11.12 33.89 -3.98
C GLY A 162 -12.25 32.85 -4.21
N ALA A 163 -11.91 31.63 -4.66
CA ALA A 163 -12.88 30.53 -4.80
C ALA A 163 -12.98 29.59 -3.58
N VAL A 164 -12.13 29.83 -2.56
CA VAL A 164 -12.10 29.08 -1.28
C VAL A 164 -13.08 29.64 -0.25
N ASP A 165 -13.42 30.93 -0.36
CA ASP A 165 -14.34 31.60 0.58
C ASP A 165 -15.81 31.29 0.31
N ALA A 166 -16.16 30.84 -0.90
CA ALA A 166 -17.53 30.43 -1.24
C ALA A 166 -17.93 29.09 -0.58
N VAL A 167 -17.02 28.13 -0.45
CA VAL A 167 -17.33 26.79 0.10
C VAL A 167 -17.53 26.81 1.62
N LYS A 168 -16.85 27.71 2.35
CA LYS A 168 -17.12 27.92 3.78
C LYS A 168 -18.49 28.56 4.02
N LYS A 169 -18.97 29.36 3.07
CA LYS A 169 -20.29 30.02 3.13
C LYS A 169 -21.42 29.03 2.84
N GLU A 170 -21.22 28.12 1.89
CA GLU A 170 -22.21 27.12 1.47
C GLU A 170 -22.48 26.03 2.55
N SER A 171 -21.46 25.57 3.29
CA SER A 171 -21.67 24.63 4.40
C SER A 171 -22.37 25.24 5.63
N THR A 172 -22.30 26.57 5.77
CA THR A 172 -22.98 27.30 6.84
C THR A 172 -24.41 27.67 6.43
N GLN A 173 -24.67 27.90 5.14
CA GLN A 173 -26.01 28.24 4.63
C GLN A 173 -26.96 27.04 4.52
N VAL A 174 -26.48 25.83 4.19
CA VAL A 174 -27.35 24.62 4.17
C VAL A 174 -27.87 24.25 5.57
N ALA A 175 -27.14 24.58 6.64
CA ALA A 175 -27.59 24.40 8.01
C ALA A 175 -28.57 25.49 8.48
N ALA A 176 -28.54 26.68 7.88
CA ALA A 176 -29.42 27.80 8.18
C ALA A 176 -30.73 27.77 7.38
N GLU A 177 -30.70 27.32 6.12
CA GLU A 177 -31.88 27.25 5.25
C GLU A 177 -32.90 26.18 5.69
N LYS A 178 -32.47 25.15 6.43
CA LYS A 178 -33.40 24.16 7.01
C LYS A 178 -34.22 24.70 8.20
N ARG A 179 -33.96 25.91 8.67
CA ARG A 179 -34.72 26.58 9.75
C ARG A 179 -35.58 27.75 9.29
N VAL A 180 -35.48 28.17 8.03
CA VAL A 180 -36.23 29.32 7.50
C VAL A 180 -37.36 28.90 6.54
N PHE A 181 -37.36 27.63 6.07
CA PHE A 181 -38.37 27.11 5.13
C PHE A 181 -39.81 26.97 5.70
N GLU A 182 -40.05 27.30 6.97
CA GLU A 182 -41.39 27.27 7.58
C GLU A 182 -41.98 28.67 7.85
N ALA A 183 -41.26 29.74 7.48
CA ALA A 183 -41.73 31.10 7.73
C ALA A 183 -41.31 32.08 6.63
N GLU A 184 -41.80 31.89 5.39
CA GLU A 184 -42.04 33.00 4.44
C GLU A 184 -42.68 32.46 3.16
N LYS A 185 -43.96 32.10 3.26
CA LYS A 185 -44.87 32.02 2.11
C LYS A 185 -45.66 33.32 2.06
N THR A 186 -45.01 34.41 1.64
CA THR A 186 -45.71 35.60 1.15
C THR A 186 -44.77 36.47 0.34
N GLU A 187 -45.27 36.82 -0.84
CA GLU A 187 -44.95 38.01 -1.63
C GLU A 187 -43.82 37.94 -2.67
N GLN A 188 -44.15 38.54 -3.80
CA GLN A 188 -43.72 38.23 -5.15
C GLN A 188 -43.16 39.52 -5.78
N THR A 189 -42.38 39.33 -6.85
CA THR A 189 -42.15 40.21 -8.01
C THR A 189 -41.05 41.29 -8.04
N ALA A 190 -40.45 41.34 -9.25
CA ALA A 190 -39.69 42.40 -9.91
C ALA A 190 -38.18 42.50 -9.55
N ALA A 191 -37.22 42.65 -10.47
CA ALA A 191 -37.18 42.75 -11.93
C ALA A 191 -35.72 42.54 -12.43
N LEU A 192 -35.58 42.19 -13.71
CA LEU A 192 -34.34 42.01 -14.50
C LEU A 192 -33.66 43.33 -14.90
N SER A 193 -32.31 43.37 -14.91
CA SER A 193 -31.47 43.73 -16.08
C SER A 193 -29.96 43.85 -15.73
N PRO A 194 -29.04 43.80 -16.73
CA PRO A 194 -27.76 43.08 -16.63
C PRO A 194 -26.53 43.98 -16.43
N GLU A 195 -25.44 43.37 -15.94
CA GLU A 195 -24.11 43.99 -15.87
C GLU A 195 -23.00 43.11 -16.49
N PRO A 196 -21.87 43.71 -16.88
CA PRO A 196 -21.20 43.41 -18.14
C PRO A 196 -20.07 42.37 -18.05
N ASN A 197 -19.83 41.79 -19.22
CA ASN A 197 -18.74 40.92 -19.62
C ASN A 197 -17.35 41.48 -19.22
N LEU A 198 -16.63 40.75 -18.37
CA LEU A 198 -15.18 40.87 -18.20
C LEU A 198 -14.54 39.51 -18.49
N SER A 199 -13.96 39.43 -19.68
CA SER A 199 -13.10 38.32 -20.13
C SER A 199 -11.72 38.45 -19.47
N PRO A 200 -11.22 37.45 -18.73
CA PRO A 200 -9.83 37.44 -18.30
C PRO A 200 -8.92 36.83 -19.38
N GLU A 201 -7.87 37.60 -19.66
CA GLU A 201 -6.72 37.34 -20.55
C GLU A 201 -6.04 35.98 -20.28
N PRO A 202 -5.53 35.28 -21.32
CA PRO A 202 -5.08 33.89 -21.21
C PRO A 202 -3.83 33.72 -20.32
N ALA A 203 -3.96 32.91 -19.27
CA ALA A 203 -2.85 32.46 -18.45
C ALA A 203 -1.94 31.50 -19.23
N LYS A 204 -0.63 31.75 -19.18
CA LYS A 204 0.42 30.99 -19.88
C LYS A 204 0.34 29.48 -19.58
N ILE A 205 0.11 28.70 -20.63
CA ILE A 205 0.14 27.24 -20.62
C ILE A 205 1.59 26.79 -20.42
N TYR A 206 1.90 26.15 -19.29
CA TYR A 206 3.15 25.42 -19.13
C TYR A 206 2.97 24.04 -19.79
N GLU A 207 3.43 23.94 -21.03
CA GLU A 207 3.46 22.69 -21.79
C GLU A 207 4.50 21.74 -21.19
N ASN A 208 4.05 20.68 -20.52
CA ASN A 208 4.96 19.65 -20.01
C ASN A 208 5.29 18.65 -21.13
N LYS A 209 6.45 18.84 -21.77
CA LYS A 209 6.99 18.05 -22.89
C LYS A 209 7.43 16.60 -22.53
N TYR A 210 7.02 16.06 -21.39
CA TYR A 210 7.51 14.76 -20.87
C TYR A 210 6.42 13.72 -20.59
N ALA A 211 5.36 13.68 -21.38
CA ALA A 211 4.47 12.52 -21.42
C ALA A 211 5.12 11.40 -22.25
N SER A 212 6.15 10.74 -21.71
CA SER A 212 6.63 9.47 -22.28
C SER A 212 5.65 8.36 -21.90
N PRO A 213 5.16 7.55 -22.86
CA PRO A 213 4.34 6.39 -22.54
C PRO A 213 5.15 5.42 -21.69
N ILE A 214 4.55 4.92 -20.60
CA ILE A 214 5.09 3.78 -19.86
C ILE A 214 5.15 2.59 -20.84
N PRO A 215 6.23 1.80 -20.88
CA PRO A 215 6.25 0.53 -21.58
C PRO A 215 5.08 -0.33 -21.09
N GLN A 216 4.15 -0.60 -22.00
CA GLN A 216 3.04 -1.53 -21.80
C GLN A 216 3.61 -2.82 -21.22
N ILE A 217 3.25 -3.17 -19.98
CA ILE A 217 3.47 -4.53 -19.49
C ILE A 217 2.53 -5.39 -20.34
N LYS A 218 3.09 -6.07 -21.36
CA LYS A 218 2.33 -6.99 -22.20
C LYS A 218 1.55 -7.91 -21.27
N ALA A 219 0.24 -8.03 -21.50
CA ALA A 219 -0.58 -9.05 -20.86
C ALA A 219 0.14 -10.39 -21.04
N VAL A 220 0.66 -10.93 -19.94
CA VAL A 220 1.27 -12.26 -19.95
C VAL A 220 0.14 -13.22 -20.22
N GLY A 221 0.16 -13.81 -21.42
CA GLY A 221 -0.71 -14.89 -21.79
C GLY A 221 -0.68 -15.97 -20.71
N ASN A 222 -1.87 -16.31 -20.22
CA ASN A 222 -2.12 -17.40 -19.31
C ASN A 222 -1.50 -18.69 -19.84
N THR A 223 -0.29 -19.01 -19.39
CA THR A 223 0.36 -20.30 -19.57
C THR A 223 1.12 -20.66 -18.30
N ASN A 224 0.43 -21.34 -17.39
CA ASN A 224 0.90 -22.46 -16.54
C ASN A 224 2.41 -22.56 -16.17
N LYS A 225 3.09 -21.46 -15.81
CA LYS A 225 4.52 -21.45 -15.41
C LYS A 225 4.77 -21.13 -13.93
N ASN A 226 3.72 -21.06 -13.10
CA ASN A 226 3.85 -20.73 -11.67
C ASN A 226 4.06 -21.94 -10.74
N LYS A 227 4.31 -23.14 -11.27
CA LYS A 227 4.63 -24.31 -10.42
C LYS A 227 6.10 -24.41 -10.02
N ILE A 228 7.02 -23.66 -10.63
CA ILE A 228 8.47 -23.82 -10.37
C ILE A 228 9.10 -22.59 -9.67
N LEU A 229 8.50 -21.39 -9.75
CA LEU A 229 9.08 -20.19 -9.14
C LEU A 229 8.79 -20.00 -7.63
N ASN A 230 7.97 -20.85 -7.01
CA ASN A 230 7.64 -20.79 -5.58
C ASN A 230 8.64 -21.52 -4.66
N ILE A 231 9.70 -22.12 -5.19
CA ILE A 231 10.68 -22.88 -4.37
C ILE A 231 11.84 -21.98 -3.89
N VAL A 232 12.14 -20.88 -4.57
CA VAL A 232 13.33 -20.06 -4.25
C VAL A 232 13.08 -19.06 -3.11
N TRP A 233 11.83 -18.63 -2.88
CA TRP A 233 11.49 -17.72 -1.76
C TRP A 233 11.36 -18.40 -0.39
N LEU A 234 11.21 -19.73 -0.34
CA LEU A 234 11.18 -20.48 0.92
C LEU A 234 12.59 -20.67 1.53
N ALA A 235 13.67 -20.48 0.76
CA ALA A 235 15.03 -20.61 1.25
C ALA A 235 15.56 -19.36 2.00
N SER A 236 15.00 -18.16 1.75
CA SER A 236 15.47 -16.92 2.40
C SER A 236 14.79 -16.61 3.74
N PHE A 237 13.64 -17.22 4.04
CA PHE A 237 13.04 -17.12 5.38
C PHE A 237 13.63 -18.10 6.40
N ALA A 238 14.48 -19.04 5.97
CA ALA A 238 15.20 -19.94 6.86
C ALA A 238 16.46 -19.31 7.52
N LEU A 239 16.90 -18.12 7.08
CA LEU A 239 18.14 -17.49 7.58
C LEU A 239 17.95 -16.30 8.53
N VAL A 240 16.76 -15.70 8.60
CA VAL A 240 16.47 -14.60 9.55
C VAL A 240 15.74 -15.10 10.81
N GLY A 241 15.16 -16.31 10.76
CA GLY A 241 14.55 -16.98 11.91
C GLY A 241 15.53 -17.73 12.84
N PHE A 242 16.85 -17.65 12.60
CA PHE A 242 17.84 -18.41 13.38
C PHE A 242 18.59 -17.59 14.46
N SER A 243 18.35 -16.27 14.58
CA SER A 243 19.08 -15.43 15.55
C SER A 243 18.35 -15.12 16.86
N ILE A 244 17.13 -15.62 17.10
CA ILE A 244 16.40 -15.39 18.38
C ILE A 244 16.30 -16.65 19.28
N VAL A 245 16.86 -17.80 18.85
CA VAL A 245 16.92 -19.03 19.69
C VAL A 245 18.36 -19.50 19.95
N ALA A 246 19.35 -18.63 19.77
CA ALA A 246 20.76 -18.94 20.09
C ALA A 246 21.25 -18.34 21.43
N GLY A 247 20.37 -17.71 22.21
CA GLY A 247 20.69 -17.12 23.51
C GLY A 247 20.78 -18.12 24.69
N PRO A 248 20.00 -19.21 24.77
CA PRO A 248 20.07 -20.12 25.92
C PRO A 248 20.81 -21.46 25.69
N LEU A 249 21.49 -21.68 24.55
CA LEU A 249 22.25 -22.93 24.33
C LEU A 249 23.74 -22.87 24.69
N ALA A 250 24.27 -21.70 25.07
CA ALA A 250 25.68 -21.57 25.47
C ALA A 250 25.97 -22.00 26.92
N ILE A 251 24.94 -22.27 27.75
CA ILE A 251 25.13 -22.65 29.17
C ILE A 251 25.22 -24.18 29.38
N THR A 252 24.81 -25.01 28.41
CA THR A 252 24.75 -26.46 28.61
C THR A 252 25.98 -27.25 28.12
N MET A 253 26.89 -26.65 27.36
CA MET A 253 28.08 -27.36 26.86
C MET A 253 29.26 -27.39 27.82
N LYS A 254 29.34 -26.47 28.81
CA LYS A 254 30.39 -26.51 29.85
C LYS A 254 30.15 -27.66 30.84
N GLY A 255 28.90 -27.83 31.28
CA GLY A 255 28.52 -28.91 32.20
C GLY A 255 28.66 -30.32 31.62
N LEU A 256 28.48 -30.51 30.30
CA LEU A 256 28.68 -31.82 29.68
C LEU A 256 30.16 -32.22 29.58
N LYS A 257 31.07 -31.27 29.32
CA LYS A 257 32.51 -31.55 29.32
C LYS A 257 33.01 -31.92 30.71
N ASP A 258 32.55 -31.20 31.74
CA ASP A 258 32.92 -31.48 33.13
C ASP A 258 32.35 -32.82 33.61
N ALA A 259 31.13 -33.17 33.23
CA ALA A 259 30.52 -34.47 33.53
C ALA A 259 31.25 -35.64 32.84
N VAL A 260 31.72 -35.47 31.60
CA VAL A 260 32.49 -36.49 30.88
C VAL A 260 33.90 -36.66 31.48
N ILE A 261 34.53 -35.57 31.93
CA ILE A 261 35.82 -35.62 32.63
C ILE A 261 35.69 -36.33 33.98
N LEU A 262 34.64 -36.02 34.76
CA LEU A 262 34.37 -36.68 36.04
C LEU A 262 34.00 -38.16 35.87
N TRP A 263 33.26 -38.52 34.82
CA TRP A 263 32.95 -39.91 34.50
C TRP A 263 34.20 -40.72 34.12
N LYS A 264 35.10 -40.15 33.29
CA LYS A 264 36.38 -40.80 32.95
C LYS A 264 37.29 -40.98 34.17
N ARG A 265 37.34 -40.00 35.08
CA ARG A 265 38.15 -40.07 36.31
C ARG A 265 37.62 -41.13 37.29
N ARG A 266 36.29 -41.24 37.43
CA ARG A 266 35.65 -42.24 38.32
C ARG A 266 35.83 -43.68 37.81
N ARG A 267 35.78 -43.90 36.50
CA ARG A 267 36.00 -45.22 35.86
C ARG A 267 37.46 -45.68 35.94
N SER A 268 38.42 -44.74 35.95
CA SER A 268 39.84 -45.06 36.17
C SER A 268 40.12 -45.56 37.59
N HIS A 269 39.47 -44.98 38.61
CA HIS A 269 39.60 -45.44 40.00
C HIS A 269 38.98 -46.82 40.22
N SER A 270 37.81 -47.12 39.65
CA SER A 270 37.18 -48.45 39.80
C SER A 270 38.04 -49.58 39.21
N ASN A 271 38.74 -49.33 38.10
CA ASN A 271 39.61 -50.32 37.49
C ASN A 271 40.90 -50.54 38.29
N ARG A 272 41.43 -49.52 38.99
CA ARG A 272 42.58 -49.69 39.90
C ARG A 272 42.23 -50.52 41.14
N PHE A 273 41.02 -50.37 41.69
CA PHE A 273 40.57 -51.20 42.83
C PHE A 273 40.34 -52.67 42.44
N ALA A 274 39.86 -52.93 41.22
CA ALA A 274 39.68 -54.29 40.72
C ALA A 274 41.02 -55.02 40.50
N LEU A 275 42.04 -54.33 39.99
CA LEU A 275 43.39 -54.88 39.81
C LEU A 275 44.07 -55.20 41.15
N ILE A 276 44.01 -54.30 42.13
CA ILE A 276 44.61 -54.50 43.47
C ILE A 276 43.98 -55.70 44.20
N ASN A 277 42.66 -55.88 44.10
CA ASN A 277 42.00 -57.04 44.71
C ASN A 277 42.31 -58.36 43.98
N SER A 278 42.49 -58.33 42.66
CA SER A 278 42.87 -59.52 41.89
C SER A 278 44.30 -59.98 42.16
N GLU A 279 45.25 -59.06 42.37
CA GLU A 279 46.63 -59.40 42.74
C GLU A 279 46.74 -59.87 44.18
N ARG A 280 45.95 -59.30 45.09
CA ARG A 280 45.89 -59.73 46.49
C ARG A 280 45.30 -61.13 46.64
N GLN A 281 44.34 -61.53 45.81
CA GLN A 281 43.79 -62.89 45.77
C GLN A 281 44.75 -63.92 45.18
N LYS A 282 45.58 -63.54 44.18
CA LYS A 282 46.58 -64.44 43.60
C LYS A 282 47.73 -64.77 44.56
N LYS A 283 48.19 -63.79 45.37
CA LYS A 283 49.25 -64.02 46.37
C LYS A 283 48.84 -64.91 47.55
N THR A 284 47.55 -65.08 47.83
CA THR A 284 47.07 -65.96 48.91
C THR A 284 46.96 -67.43 48.50
N VAL A 285 47.02 -67.74 47.19
CA VAL A 285 46.88 -69.11 46.66
C VAL A 285 48.23 -69.76 46.36
N GLU A 286 49.33 -68.99 46.28
CA GLU A 286 50.69 -69.51 46.06
C GLU A 286 51.50 -69.83 47.34
N ASN A 287 50.88 -69.73 48.53
CA ASN A 287 51.54 -70.03 49.82
C ASN A 287 50.80 -71.10 50.65
N TYR A 288 50.12 -72.03 49.99
CA TYR A 288 49.62 -73.29 50.57
C TYR A 288 49.96 -74.47 49.67
#